data_AF-A0A3M9MA39-F1
#
_entry.id   AF-A0A3M9MA39-F1
#
_cell.length_a   1.000
_cell.length_b   1.000
_cell.length_c   1.000
_cell.angle_alpha   90.00
_cell.angle_beta   90.00
_cell.angle_gamma   90.00
#
_symmetry.space_group_name_H-M   'P 1'
#
loop_
_entity.id
_entity.type
_entity.pdbx_description
1 polymer ?
#
loop_
_entity_poly.entity_id
_entity_poly.type
_entity_poly.pdbx_seq_one_letter_code
_entity_poly.pdbx_strand_id
1 'polypeptide(L)'
;MSQWSRPAKAAFYSAVLPGLGQAYNKSYWKIPLVYAAGGVIGYFIYDNNRKYQGFVKALAIRFDGDANTVDQYAESNVYGVGRPNDQGSINLRRSRDFFRKYRDLDIILGVVAWGLNVMEAHVDAHLKAFDVSDDLSLQLKPSWQQLAGTPSYSAGFTLQLNLK
;
A
#
# COMPACT_ATOMS: atom_id res chain seq x y z
N MET A 1 9.26 -9.85 24.59
CA MET A 1 9.71 -9.16 23.35
C MET A 1 11.21 -8.85 23.30
N SER A 2 12.00 -8.97 24.37
CA SER A 2 13.44 -8.64 24.33
C SER A 2 14.26 -9.55 23.39
N GLN A 3 13.85 -10.80 23.24
CA GLN A 3 14.52 -11.84 22.43
C GLN A 3 14.26 -11.81 20.90
N TRP A 4 13.55 -10.80 20.37
CA TRP A 4 13.24 -10.72 18.93
C TRP A 4 14.26 -9.89 18.14
N SER A 5 14.55 -10.32 16.91
CA SER A 5 15.39 -9.59 15.96
C SER A 5 14.73 -8.25 15.55
N ARG A 6 15.54 -7.28 15.10
CA ARG A 6 15.04 -5.97 14.63
C ARG A 6 14.01 -6.12 13.48
N PRO A 7 14.21 -7.00 12.47
CA PRO A 7 13.20 -7.25 11.44
C PRO A 7 11.90 -7.86 11.97
N ALA A 8 11.97 -8.75 12.96
CA ALA A 8 10.77 -9.34 13.58
C ALA A 8 9.96 -8.29 14.36
N LYS A 9 10.63 -7.36 15.06
CA LYS A 9 9.96 -6.24 15.74
C LYS A 9 9.30 -5.27 14.76
N ALA A 10 9.98 -4.91 13.67
CA ALA A 10 9.43 -4.03 12.64
C ALA A 10 8.17 -4.61 11.98
N ALA A 11 8.21 -5.90 11.61
CA ALA A 11 7.07 -6.61 11.05
C ALA A 11 5.89 -6.65 12.02
N PHE A 12 6.15 -6.96 13.30
CA PHE A 12 5.12 -6.97 14.33
C PHE A 12 4.47 -5.59 14.51
N TYR A 13 5.26 -4.52 14.56
CA TYR A 13 4.70 -3.18 14.69
C TYR A 13 3.83 -2.79 13.47
N SER A 14 4.27 -3.07 12.24
CA SER A 14 3.44 -2.86 11.05
C SER A 14 2.17 -3.71 11.04
N ALA A 15 2.20 -4.90 11.63
CA ALA A 15 1.00 -5.73 11.76
C ALA A 15 0.01 -5.12 12.77
N VAL A 16 0.49 -4.56 13.89
CA VAL A 16 -0.39 -3.92 14.88
C VAL A 16 -1.04 -2.66 14.31
N LEU A 17 -0.28 -1.82 13.62
CA LEU A 17 -0.78 -0.58 13.02
C LEU A 17 0.01 -0.28 11.74
N PRO A 18 -0.68 -0.06 10.60
CA PRO A 18 -0.03 0.30 9.34
C PRO A 18 0.88 1.53 9.52
N GLY A 19 2.12 1.44 9.05
CA GLY A 19 3.09 2.54 9.18
C GLY A 19 4.02 2.47 10.39
N LEU A 20 3.71 1.69 11.44
CA LEU A 20 4.56 1.64 12.63
C LEU A 20 5.91 0.98 12.40
N GLY A 21 5.99 -0.06 11.56
CA GLY A 21 7.28 -0.65 11.19
C GLY A 21 8.15 0.33 10.38
N GLN A 22 7.53 1.15 9.51
CA GLN A 22 8.23 2.25 8.83
C GLN A 22 8.74 3.30 9.81
N ALA A 23 7.94 3.67 10.82
CA ALA A 23 8.36 4.59 11.89
C ALA A 23 9.52 4.00 12.73
N TYR A 24 9.42 2.73 13.12
CA TYR A 24 10.49 2.00 13.82
C TYR A 24 11.79 1.97 13.00
N ASN A 25 11.66 1.77 11.68
CA ASN A 25 12.77 1.81 10.76
C ASN A 25 13.26 3.23 10.46
N LYS A 26 12.63 4.30 10.98
CA LYS A 26 12.91 5.71 10.62
C LYS A 26 12.70 6.03 9.13
N SER A 27 11.93 5.20 8.43
CA SER A 27 11.55 5.40 7.02
C SER A 27 10.27 6.23 6.93
N TYR A 28 10.24 7.41 7.57
CA TYR A 28 9.02 8.21 7.76
C TYR A 28 8.37 8.66 6.45
N TRP A 29 9.15 8.89 5.41
CA TRP A 29 8.64 9.31 4.11
C TRP A 29 7.70 8.28 3.46
N LYS A 30 7.82 6.99 3.84
CA LYS A 30 6.94 5.92 3.36
C LYS A 30 5.57 5.93 4.06
N ILE A 31 5.46 6.53 5.24
CA ILE A 31 4.22 6.51 6.05
C ILE A 31 3.05 7.19 5.30
N PRO A 32 3.20 8.40 4.72
CA PRO A 32 2.12 8.99 3.92
C PRO A 32 1.62 8.09 2.80
N LEU A 33 2.50 7.33 2.13
CA LEU A 33 2.11 6.40 1.06
C LEU A 33 1.27 5.24 1.59
N VAL A 34 1.64 4.69 2.76
CA VAL A 34 0.88 3.61 3.43
C VAL A 34 -0.53 4.08 3.77
N TYR A 35 -0.65 5.28 4.35
CA TYR A 35 -1.95 5.85 4.71
C TYR A 35 -2.76 6.27 3.48
N ALA A 36 -2.12 6.77 2.43
CA ALA A 36 -2.80 7.06 1.17
C ALA A 36 -3.38 5.79 0.54
N ALA A 37 -2.59 4.71 0.43
CA ALA A 37 -3.05 3.43 -0.08
C ALA A 37 -4.19 2.85 0.78
N GLY A 38 -4.02 2.83 2.11
CA GLY A 38 -5.05 2.38 3.03
C GLY A 38 -6.33 3.23 2.96
N GLY A 39 -6.20 4.54 2.83
CA GLY A 39 -7.31 5.47 2.70
C GLY A 39 -8.10 5.26 1.41
N VAL A 40 -7.43 5.07 0.27
CA VAL A 40 -8.08 4.76 -1.01
C VAL A 40 -8.86 3.46 -0.94
N ILE A 41 -8.24 2.37 -0.44
CA ILE A 41 -8.91 1.08 -0.30
C ILE A 41 -10.09 1.19 0.68
N GLY A 42 -9.88 1.82 1.83
CA GLY A 42 -10.93 2.04 2.83
C GLY A 42 -12.12 2.82 2.30
N TYR A 43 -11.88 3.85 1.48
CA TYR A 43 -12.93 4.61 0.81
C TYR A 43 -13.76 3.72 -0.12
N PHE A 44 -13.12 2.90 -0.96
CA PHE A 44 -13.84 2.01 -1.87
C PHE A 44 -14.63 0.91 -1.13
N ILE A 45 -14.07 0.33 -0.07
CA ILE A 45 -14.82 -0.61 0.81
C ILE A 45 -16.07 0.07 1.36
N TYR A 46 -15.94 1.29 1.90
CA TYR A 46 -17.05 2.03 2.47
C TYR A 46 -18.12 2.37 1.43
N ASP A 47 -17.73 2.93 0.30
CA ASP A 47 -18.65 3.35 -0.76
C ASP A 47 -19.38 2.14 -1.39
N ASN A 48 -18.64 1.06 -1.71
CA ASN A 48 -19.23 -0.16 -2.24
C ASN A 48 -20.17 -0.82 -1.21
N ASN A 49 -19.81 -0.84 0.08
CA ASN A 49 -20.69 -1.36 1.12
C ASN A 49 -21.95 -0.50 1.29
N ARG A 50 -21.83 0.83 1.30
CA ARG A 50 -22.98 1.74 1.41
C ARG A 50 -23.96 1.52 0.26
N LYS A 51 -23.46 1.45 -0.97
CA LYS A 51 -24.29 1.17 -2.16
C LYS A 51 -24.94 -0.20 -2.08
N TYR A 52 -24.16 -1.24 -1.73
CA TYR A 52 -24.68 -2.58 -1.49
C TYR A 52 -25.86 -2.59 -0.50
N GLN A 53 -25.70 -1.96 0.67
CA GLN A 53 -26.76 -1.88 1.68
C GLN A 53 -28.00 -1.14 1.17
N GLY A 54 -27.81 -0.08 0.38
CA GLY A 54 -28.91 0.64 -0.28
C GLY A 54 -29.73 -0.28 -1.21
N PHE A 55 -29.07 -1.10 -2.03
CA PHE A 55 -29.74 -2.06 -2.90
C PHE A 55 -30.37 -3.23 -2.14
N VAL A 56 -29.73 -3.72 -1.07
CA VAL A 56 -30.30 -4.75 -0.18
C VAL A 56 -31.59 -4.25 0.47
N LYS A 57 -31.57 -3.05 1.04
CA LYS A 57 -32.75 -2.44 1.67
C LYS A 57 -33.88 -2.24 0.67
N ALA A 58 -33.56 -1.77 -0.54
CA ALA A 58 -34.57 -1.57 -1.57
C ALA A 58 -35.22 -2.90 -2.01
N LEU A 59 -34.41 -3.95 -2.19
CA LEU A 59 -34.94 -5.28 -2.48
C LEU A 59 -35.78 -5.83 -1.34
N ALA A 60 -35.36 -5.64 -0.08
CA ALA A 60 -36.14 -6.08 1.07
C ALA A 60 -37.53 -5.42 1.08
N ILE A 61 -37.61 -4.11 0.83
CA ILE A 61 -38.88 -3.37 0.72
C ILE A 61 -39.74 -3.92 -0.42
N ARG A 62 -39.18 -4.24 -1.59
CA ARG A 62 -40.00 -4.77 -2.71
C ARG A 62 -40.63 -6.14 -2.47
N PHE A 63 -40.09 -6.90 -1.53
CA PHE A 63 -40.54 -8.26 -1.23
C PHE A 63 -41.07 -8.40 0.21
N ASP A 64 -41.37 -7.28 0.88
CA ASP A 64 -41.90 -7.29 2.25
C ASP A 64 -43.42 -7.59 2.29
N GLY A 65 -44.12 -7.41 1.17
CA GLY A 65 -45.56 -7.66 1.05
C GLY A 65 -46.44 -6.52 1.55
N ASP A 66 -45.87 -5.36 1.91
CA ASP A 66 -46.60 -4.17 2.33
C ASP A 66 -46.74 -3.19 1.15
N ALA A 67 -47.97 -2.86 0.77
CA ALA A 67 -48.23 -1.91 -0.31
C ALA A 67 -47.88 -0.45 0.05
N ASN A 68 -47.66 -0.15 1.34
CA ASN A 68 -47.33 1.20 1.83
C ASN A 68 -45.83 1.48 1.87
N THR A 69 -44.98 0.46 1.70
CA THR A 69 -43.54 0.62 1.72
C THR A 69 -43.02 0.83 0.30
N VAL A 70 -42.38 1.98 0.09
CA VAL A 70 -41.81 2.36 -1.22
C VAL A 70 -40.31 2.50 -1.08
N ASP A 71 -39.55 1.79 -1.91
CA ASP A 71 -38.10 1.85 -1.89
C ASP A 71 -37.56 3.14 -2.53
N GLN A 72 -36.36 3.55 -2.12
CA GLN A 72 -35.72 4.79 -2.58
C GLN A 72 -35.48 4.88 -4.11
N TYR A 73 -35.60 3.76 -4.84
CA TYR A 73 -35.40 3.69 -6.29
C TYR A 73 -36.71 3.44 -7.05
N ALA A 74 -37.87 3.51 -6.41
CA ALA A 74 -39.15 3.18 -7.03
C ALA A 74 -39.47 4.05 -8.27
N GLU A 75 -39.08 5.33 -8.25
CA GLU A 75 -39.23 6.31 -9.33
C GLU A 75 -38.05 6.30 -10.32
N SER A 76 -37.08 5.39 -10.16
CA SER A 76 -35.86 5.41 -10.96
C SER A 76 -36.10 5.01 -12.41
N ASN A 77 -35.47 5.77 -13.32
CA ASN A 77 -35.38 5.42 -14.74
C ASN A 77 -34.57 4.15 -15.06
N VAL A 78 -34.00 3.46 -14.09
CA VAL A 78 -33.28 2.19 -14.30
C VAL A 78 -33.84 1.10 -13.39
N TYR A 79 -34.20 1.47 -12.16
CA TYR A 79 -34.58 0.53 -11.13
C TYR A 79 -36.08 0.53 -10.82
N GLY A 80 -36.88 1.42 -11.41
CA GLY A 80 -38.25 1.71 -10.96
C GLY A 80 -39.20 0.51 -10.93
N VAL A 81 -40.28 0.65 -10.17
CA VAL A 81 -41.36 -0.36 -10.09
C VAL A 81 -42.18 -0.33 -11.39
N GLY A 82 -42.81 -1.44 -11.78
CA GLY A 82 -43.67 -1.52 -12.97
C GLY A 82 -42.94 -1.57 -14.31
N ARG A 83 -41.61 -1.70 -14.29
CA ARG A 83 -40.79 -1.92 -15.49
C ARG A 83 -41.23 -3.19 -16.24
N PRO A 84 -41.25 -3.19 -17.59
CA PRO A 84 -41.51 -4.39 -18.37
C PRO A 84 -40.62 -5.55 -17.93
N ASN A 85 -41.19 -6.76 -17.81
CA ASN A 85 -40.47 -7.98 -17.43
C ASN A 85 -39.72 -7.89 -16.08
N ASP A 86 -40.24 -7.13 -15.11
CA ASP A 86 -39.63 -6.90 -13.79
C ASP A 86 -38.18 -6.35 -13.87
N GLN A 87 -37.85 -5.60 -14.93
CA GLN A 87 -36.46 -5.16 -15.15
C GLN A 87 -35.93 -4.24 -14.05
N GLY A 88 -36.79 -3.51 -13.35
CA GLY A 88 -36.39 -2.69 -12.21
C GLY A 88 -35.77 -3.52 -11.08
N SER A 89 -36.45 -4.60 -10.68
CA SER A 89 -35.98 -5.46 -9.59
C SER A 89 -34.82 -6.34 -10.04
N ILE A 90 -34.78 -6.77 -11.30
CA ILE A 90 -33.63 -7.44 -11.90
C ILE A 90 -32.39 -6.53 -11.84
N ASN A 91 -32.53 -5.26 -12.23
CA ASN A 91 -31.43 -4.29 -12.17
C ASN A 91 -30.97 -4.02 -10.74
N LEU A 92 -31.90 -3.92 -9.77
CA LEU A 92 -31.52 -3.81 -8.35
C LEU A 92 -30.69 -5.01 -7.87
N ARG A 93 -31.09 -6.25 -8.22
CA ARG A 93 -30.33 -7.47 -7.87
C ARG A 93 -28.94 -7.46 -8.49
N ARG A 94 -28.84 -7.10 -9.78
CA ARG A 94 -27.55 -6.98 -10.47
C ARG A 94 -26.64 -5.95 -9.80
N SER A 95 -27.15 -4.76 -9.50
CA SER A 95 -26.38 -3.72 -8.81
C SER A 95 -25.97 -4.15 -7.40
N ARG A 96 -26.86 -4.78 -6.63
CA ARG A 96 -26.51 -5.37 -5.33
C ARG A 96 -25.34 -6.34 -5.48
N ASP A 97 -25.42 -7.30 -6.39
CA ASP A 97 -24.39 -8.33 -6.56
C ASP A 97 -23.07 -7.75 -7.05
N PHE A 98 -23.13 -6.73 -7.91
CA PHE A 98 -21.98 -5.94 -8.33
C PHE A 98 -21.30 -5.30 -7.12
N PHE A 99 -22.01 -4.47 -6.35
CA PHE A 99 -21.41 -3.76 -5.21
C PHE A 99 -20.95 -4.69 -4.09
N ARG A 100 -21.60 -5.84 -3.90
CA ARG A 100 -21.10 -6.90 -3.02
C ARG A 100 -19.75 -7.42 -3.49
N LYS A 101 -19.66 -7.83 -4.76
CA LYS A 101 -18.43 -8.38 -5.36
C LYS A 101 -17.27 -7.38 -5.26
N TYR A 102 -17.50 -6.11 -5.57
CA TYR A 102 -16.46 -5.09 -5.51
C TYR A 102 -16.04 -4.77 -4.08
N ARG A 103 -16.98 -4.66 -3.13
CA ARG A 103 -16.62 -4.54 -1.70
C ARG A 103 -15.76 -5.70 -1.24
N ASP A 104 -16.16 -6.93 -1.57
CA ASP A 104 -15.43 -8.14 -1.15
C ASP A 104 -14.03 -8.18 -1.78
N LEU A 105 -13.90 -7.78 -3.05
CA LEU A 105 -12.62 -7.61 -3.73
C LEU A 105 -11.76 -6.53 -3.05
N ASP A 106 -12.31 -5.37 -2.72
CA ASP A 106 -11.57 -4.29 -2.05
C ASP A 106 -11.09 -4.72 -0.66
N ILE A 107 -11.89 -5.50 0.07
CA ILE A 107 -11.49 -6.10 1.35
C ILE A 107 -10.29 -7.04 1.14
N ILE A 108 -10.34 -7.92 0.13
CA ILE A 108 -9.23 -8.82 -0.20
C ILE A 108 -7.97 -8.01 -0.56
N LEU A 109 -8.10 -6.99 -1.40
CA LEU A 109 -7.01 -6.11 -1.77
C LEU A 109 -6.46 -5.35 -0.55
N GLY A 110 -7.32 -4.95 0.38
CA GLY A 110 -6.92 -4.34 1.65
C GLY A 110 -6.07 -5.27 2.52
N VAL A 111 -6.46 -6.55 2.62
CA VAL A 111 -5.67 -7.56 3.34
C VAL A 111 -4.32 -7.80 2.66
N VAL A 112 -4.29 -7.89 1.33
CA VAL A 112 -3.04 -8.05 0.57
C VAL A 112 -2.13 -6.83 0.75
N ALA A 113 -2.68 -5.62 0.64
CA ALA A 113 -1.94 -4.37 0.83
C ALA A 113 -1.39 -4.25 2.27
N TRP A 114 -2.16 -4.67 3.27
CA TRP A 114 -1.71 -4.74 4.66
C TRP A 114 -0.55 -5.73 4.83
N GLY A 115 -0.64 -6.92 4.22
CA GLY A 115 0.46 -7.89 4.19
C GLY A 115 1.72 -7.33 3.54
N LEU A 116 1.59 -6.65 2.40
CA LEU A 116 2.71 -5.98 1.73
C LEU A 116 3.33 -4.88 2.61
N ASN A 117 2.53 -4.12 3.36
CA ASN A 117 3.07 -3.12 4.29
C ASN A 117 3.96 -3.75 5.38
N VAL A 118 3.56 -4.91 5.90
CA VAL A 118 4.34 -5.68 6.89
C VAL A 118 5.63 -6.21 6.28
N MET A 119 5.55 -6.80 5.08
CA MET A 119 6.72 -7.32 4.37
C MET A 119 7.73 -6.21 4.04
N GLU A 120 7.24 -5.05 3.58
CA GLU A 120 8.08 -3.88 3.29
C GLU A 120 8.84 -3.41 4.53
N ALA A 121 8.18 -3.32 5.69
CA ALA A 121 8.85 -2.98 6.95
C ALA A 121 9.88 -4.03 7.37
N HIS A 122 9.61 -5.31 7.12
CA HIS A 122 10.53 -6.39 7.43
C HIS A 122 11.80 -6.32 6.56
N VAL A 123 11.64 -6.15 5.24
CA VAL A 123 12.75 -6.03 4.29
C VAL A 123 13.58 -4.78 4.57
N ASP A 124 12.95 -3.62 4.79
CA ASP A 124 13.65 -2.38 5.16
C ASP A 124 14.52 -2.57 6.42
N ALA A 125 13.97 -3.25 7.43
CA ALA A 125 14.69 -3.51 8.67
C ALA A 125 15.89 -4.44 8.46
N HIS A 126 15.77 -5.41 7.55
CA HIS A 126 16.84 -6.34 7.21
C HIS A 126 17.95 -5.65 6.41
N LEU A 127 17.60 -4.82 5.42
CA LEU A 127 18.56 -4.07 4.61
C LEU A 127 19.32 -3.02 5.43
N LYS A 128 18.69 -2.40 6.44
CA LYS A 128 19.40 -1.50 7.37
C LYS A 128 20.44 -2.19 8.26
N ALA A 129 20.44 -3.52 8.32
CA ALA A 129 21.48 -4.27 9.01
C ALA A 129 22.69 -4.55 8.12
N PHE A 130 22.56 -4.39 6.79
CA PHE A 130 23.70 -4.40 5.87
C PHE A 130 24.44 -3.07 5.96
N ASP A 131 25.74 -3.13 6.22
CA ASP A 131 26.61 -1.97 6.21
C ASP A 131 26.91 -1.59 4.76
N VAL A 132 26.32 -0.50 4.30
CA VAL A 132 26.68 0.18 3.06
C VAL A 132 27.34 1.51 3.46
N SER A 133 28.39 1.44 4.28
CA SER A 133 29.21 2.60 4.56
C SER A 133 29.97 2.99 3.29
N ASP A 134 29.75 4.22 2.81
CA ASP A 134 30.58 4.86 1.77
C ASP A 134 31.99 5.20 2.31
N ASP A 135 32.67 4.25 2.94
CA ASP A 135 34.08 4.38 3.32
C ASP A 135 35.00 4.24 2.10
N LEU A 136 34.46 4.43 0.89
CA LEU A 136 35.22 4.66 -0.33
C LEU A 136 35.87 6.04 -0.25
N SER A 137 36.94 6.14 0.53
CA SER A 137 37.73 7.37 0.61
C SER A 137 38.67 7.42 -0.60
N LEU A 138 38.48 8.44 -1.45
CA LEU A 138 39.44 8.78 -2.49
C LEU A 138 40.44 9.80 -1.92
N GLN A 139 41.69 9.38 -1.75
CA GLN A 139 42.77 10.26 -1.28
C GLN A 139 43.66 10.65 -2.46
N LEU A 140 43.72 11.95 -2.75
CA LEU A 140 44.67 12.53 -3.70
C LEU A 140 45.93 12.96 -2.93
N LYS A 141 47.08 12.38 -3.26
CA LYS A 141 48.36 12.73 -2.63
C LYS A 141 49.35 13.25 -3.67
N PRO A 142 50.11 14.32 -3.38
CA PRO A 142 51.23 14.71 -4.22
C PRO A 142 52.28 13.59 -4.21
N SER A 143 52.84 13.29 -5.38
CA SER A 143 53.86 12.25 -5.56
C SER A 143 54.97 12.73 -6.47
N TRP A 144 56.19 12.27 -6.21
CA TRP A 144 57.33 12.46 -7.11
C TRP A 144 57.55 11.16 -7.87
N GLN A 145 57.51 11.22 -9.21
CA GLN A 145 57.73 10.07 -10.07
C GLN A 145 59.05 10.24 -10.83
N GLN A 146 59.89 9.22 -10.81
CA GLN A 146 61.11 9.23 -11.61
C GLN A 146 60.76 8.98 -13.08
N LEU A 147 61.28 9.81 -13.98
CA LEU A 147 61.08 9.68 -15.42
C LEU A 147 61.89 8.48 -15.94
N ALA A 148 61.18 7.53 -16.55
CA ALA A 148 61.78 6.30 -17.06
C ALA A 148 62.97 6.59 -18.00
N GLY A 149 64.13 6.01 -17.70
CA GLY A 149 65.35 6.18 -18.50
C GLY A 149 66.17 7.44 -18.18
N THR A 150 65.81 8.23 -17.16
CA THR A 150 66.57 9.43 -16.76
C THR A 150 66.72 9.54 -15.23
N PRO A 151 67.75 10.24 -14.71
CA PRO A 151 67.89 10.52 -13.27
C PRO A 151 66.98 11.68 -12.79
N SER A 152 66.00 12.10 -13.58
CA SER A 152 65.13 13.25 -13.32
C SER A 152 63.79 12.85 -12.70
N TYR A 153 63.21 13.73 -11.88
CA TYR A 153 61.91 13.53 -11.22
C TYR A 153 60.85 14.51 -11.76
N SER A 154 59.59 14.07 -11.83
CA SER A 154 58.44 14.91 -12.11
C SER A 154 57.49 14.97 -10.91
N ALA A 155 56.85 16.13 -10.71
CA ALA A 155 55.74 16.25 -9.80
C ALA A 155 54.49 15.63 -10.44
N GLY A 156 53.76 14.84 -9.67
CA GLY A 156 52.48 14.25 -10.09
C GLY A 156 51.55 14.07 -8.91
N PHE A 157 50.38 13.48 -9.17
CA PHE A 157 49.44 13.10 -8.14
C PHE A 157 49.18 11.60 -8.20
N THR A 158 49.05 10.98 -7.02
CA THR A 158 48.61 9.60 -6.88
C THR A 158 47.19 9.57 -6.34
N LEU A 159 46.34 8.79 -7.00
CA LEU A 159 44.98 8.50 -6.56
C LEU A 159 45.01 7.22 -5.74
N GLN A 160 44.63 7.29 -4.46
CA GLN A 160 44.52 6.12 -3.59
C GLN A 160 43.05 5.88 -3.25
N LEU A 161 42.56 4.68 -3.58
CA LEU A 161 41.24 4.20 -3.22
C LEU A 161 41.38 3.27 -2.02
N ASN A 162 40.73 3.61 -0.90
CA ASN A 162 40.60 2.70 0.23
C ASN A 162 39.23 2.02 0.15
N LEU A 163 39.23 0.69 0.16
CA LEU A 163 38.06 -0.17 0.25
C LEU A 163 38.19 -0.95 1.57
N LYS A 164 37.12 -1.02 2.36
CA LYS A 164 37.09 -1.77 3.62
C LYS A 164 36.37 -3.10 3.45
#